data_AF-A0A3D0NX42-F1
#
_entry.id   AF-A0A3D0NX42-F1
#
_cell.length_a   1.000
_cell.length_b   1.000
_cell.length_c   1.000
_cell.angle_alpha   90.00
_cell.angle_beta   90.00
_cell.angle_gamma   90.00
#
_symmetry.space_group_name_H-M   'P 1'
#
loop_
_entity.id
_entity.type
_entity.pdbx_description
1 polymer ?
#
loop_
_entity_poly.entity_id
_entity_poly.type
_entity_poly.pdbx_seq_one_letter_code
_entity_poly.pdbx_strand_id
1 'polypeptide(L)'
;MVGSTAFDQFGSKQVIVLANGNYVISNDYSALGEIFEVGSVTLGSGTSGISGVVSSANSLVGSNFSDQVGTNVFPLTNGNYVVTSPGWRFDGNARAGAATFANGKTGITGPVSPSNSLIGTVANDRVGSGVVALSNGNYVVRSVFWSSSGVGEVGAVTFANGQTGITGTISPQNSLVGSSPGDRVGTAAHALPNGNYLVSSPLWDSGSLANVGAVTFANGTTGISGAVTSVNSLVGSSAEDRVGTTTLVLSNGDYVVASPMWDHNGIANVGAVTFANEVKGVVGTVSPENSLVGTSADDQIGSQVLPKANGDVIVRSEFWDAPGFPNAGAVTLCTRDFPCLGSVSSANSVLGRATNDVGGLDYDETNQRLVVGLKVSNVVVVFSPEAGTTSPIFDFDGDGKTDISVFRPVGGSGSEW
;
A
#
# COMPACT_ATOMS: atom_id res chain seq x y z
N MET A 1 -27.33 2.22 28.06
CA MET A 1 -27.09 3.68 27.91
C MET A 1 -28.36 4.34 27.39
N VAL A 2 -28.57 5.61 27.72
CA VAL A 2 -29.59 6.45 27.11
C VAL A 2 -28.95 7.71 26.55
N GLY A 3 -29.60 8.31 25.55
CA GLY A 3 -29.23 9.63 25.07
C GLY A 3 -29.29 10.70 26.16
N SER A 4 -28.50 11.75 26.01
CA SER A 4 -28.66 13.00 26.75
C SER A 4 -29.90 13.78 26.29
N THR A 5 -30.39 13.51 25.07
CA THR A 5 -31.63 14.10 24.52
C THR A 5 -32.53 13.07 23.82
N ALA A 6 -33.75 13.48 23.48
CA ALA A 6 -34.70 12.69 22.68
C ALA A 6 -34.27 12.50 21.21
N PHE A 7 -33.28 13.26 20.72
CA PHE A 7 -32.76 13.14 19.35
C PHE A 7 -31.60 12.15 19.24
N ASP A 8 -31.12 11.64 20.37
CA ASP A 8 -29.97 10.75 20.39
C ASP A 8 -30.36 9.36 19.89
N GLN A 9 -29.68 8.92 18.85
CA GLN A 9 -29.87 7.60 18.28
C GLN A 9 -28.71 6.70 18.70
N PHE A 10 -28.85 6.10 19.89
CA PHE A 10 -27.80 5.27 20.45
C PHE A 10 -27.65 3.96 19.68
N GLY A 11 -26.41 3.63 19.28
CA GLY A 11 -26.09 2.50 18.40
C GLY A 11 -26.51 2.69 16.95
N SER A 12 -26.92 3.90 16.54
CA SER A 12 -27.39 4.16 15.18
C SER A 12 -26.37 3.88 14.10
N LYS A 13 -25.07 4.05 14.45
CA LYS A 13 -24.00 3.82 13.49
C LYS A 13 -23.46 2.41 13.56
N GLN A 14 -22.76 2.11 14.66
CA GLN A 14 -21.99 0.87 14.79
C GLN A 14 -21.98 0.42 16.25
N VAL A 15 -22.13 -0.89 16.44
CA VAL A 15 -21.76 -1.61 17.67
C VAL A 15 -20.73 -2.65 17.26
N ILE A 16 -19.50 -2.54 17.78
CA ILE A 16 -18.39 -3.40 17.38
C ILE A 16 -17.87 -4.15 18.58
N VAL A 17 -17.79 -5.47 18.48
CA VAL A 17 -17.14 -6.31 19.49
C VAL A 17 -15.63 -6.31 19.23
N LEU A 18 -14.85 -6.02 20.27
CA LEU A 18 -13.40 -6.03 20.25
C LEU A 18 -12.88 -7.45 20.55
N ALA A 19 -11.64 -7.73 20.12
CA ALA A 19 -11.00 -9.03 20.35
C ALA A 19 -10.85 -9.40 21.84
N ASN A 20 -10.93 -8.42 22.74
CA ASN A 20 -10.87 -8.64 24.19
C ASN A 20 -12.25 -8.93 24.82
N GLY A 21 -13.31 -9.03 24.02
CA GLY A 21 -14.68 -9.30 24.46
C GLY A 21 -15.48 -8.07 24.88
N ASN A 22 -14.87 -6.89 24.99
CA ASN A 22 -15.59 -5.62 25.17
C ASN A 22 -16.26 -5.19 23.85
N TYR A 23 -17.10 -4.17 23.91
CA TYR A 23 -17.73 -3.62 22.71
C TYR A 23 -17.68 -2.09 22.71
N VAL A 24 -17.62 -1.52 21.51
CA VAL A 24 -17.64 -0.08 21.29
C VAL A 24 -18.94 0.29 20.61
N ILE A 25 -19.60 1.33 21.12
CA ILE A 25 -20.81 1.89 20.54
C ILE A 25 -20.49 3.27 19.99
N SER A 26 -20.80 3.48 18.72
CA SER A 26 -20.70 4.78 18.06
C SER A 26 -22.07 5.30 17.63
N ASN A 27 -22.25 6.61 17.79
CA ASN A 27 -23.48 7.33 17.50
C ASN A 27 -23.20 8.48 16.54
N ASP A 28 -23.88 8.51 15.40
CA ASP A 28 -23.80 9.65 14.46
C ASP A 28 -24.63 10.84 14.93
N TYR A 29 -25.78 10.53 15.53
CA TYR A 29 -26.73 11.50 16.04
C TYR A 29 -26.75 11.39 17.55
N SER A 30 -25.73 11.93 18.21
CA SER A 30 -25.82 12.25 19.64
C SER A 30 -25.78 13.76 19.81
N ALA A 31 -26.77 14.30 20.49
CA ALA A 31 -26.69 15.63 21.06
C ALA A 31 -26.03 15.54 22.44
N LEU A 32 -25.31 16.60 22.80
CA LEU A 32 -24.86 16.84 24.16
C LEU A 32 -25.46 18.17 24.60
N GLY A 33 -26.56 18.11 25.36
CA GLY A 33 -27.36 19.30 25.64
C GLY A 33 -28.06 19.78 24.37
N GLU A 34 -27.86 21.05 23.97
CA GLU A 34 -28.53 21.65 22.79
C GLU A 34 -27.71 21.56 21.48
N ILE A 35 -26.51 20.96 21.50
CA ILE A 35 -25.67 20.84 20.31
C ILE A 35 -26.02 19.53 19.61
N PHE A 36 -26.47 19.61 18.35
CA PHE A 36 -26.87 18.46 17.53
C PHE A 36 -25.71 17.90 16.68
N GLU A 37 -25.78 16.61 16.32
CA GLU A 37 -24.80 15.92 15.46
C GLU A 37 -23.34 15.98 15.96
N VAL A 38 -23.17 16.01 17.28
CA VAL A 38 -21.85 16.11 17.91
C VAL A 38 -21.07 14.79 17.77
N GLY A 39 -21.81 13.69 17.75
CA GLY A 39 -21.28 12.33 17.72
C GLY A 39 -20.65 11.90 19.05
N SER A 40 -20.62 10.60 19.29
CA SER A 40 -20.03 10.04 20.50
C SER A 40 -19.60 8.59 20.32
N VAL A 41 -18.56 8.21 21.06
CA VAL A 41 -18.08 6.83 21.15
C VAL A 41 -17.94 6.42 22.62
N THR A 42 -18.58 5.32 22.98
CA THR A 42 -18.58 4.76 24.35
C THR A 42 -18.05 3.34 24.34
N LEU A 43 -17.09 3.03 25.20
CA LEU A 43 -16.65 1.65 25.46
C LEU A 43 -17.58 1.01 26.49
N GLY A 44 -18.04 -0.21 26.21
CA GLY A 44 -18.79 -1.05 27.13
C GLY A 44 -18.08 -2.35 27.45
N SER A 45 -18.21 -2.80 28.70
CA SER A 45 -17.69 -4.09 29.15
C SER A 45 -18.54 -5.23 28.60
N GLY A 46 -17.91 -6.26 28.05
CA GLY A 46 -18.60 -7.46 27.59
C GLY A 46 -19.29 -8.26 28.71
N THR A 47 -18.86 -8.07 29.97
CA THR A 47 -19.36 -8.84 31.12
C THR A 47 -20.38 -8.05 31.95
N SER A 48 -20.11 -6.77 32.20
CA SER A 48 -20.95 -5.91 33.05
C SER A 48 -21.83 -4.94 32.26
N GLY A 49 -21.62 -4.84 30.94
CA GLY A 49 -22.28 -3.86 30.09
C GLY A 49 -21.85 -2.42 30.37
N ILE A 50 -22.64 -1.47 29.85
CA ILE A 50 -22.49 -0.03 30.09
C ILE A 50 -23.86 0.65 30.27
N SER A 51 -23.96 1.50 31.28
CA SER A 51 -25.20 2.20 31.65
C SER A 51 -24.94 3.67 31.99
N GLY A 52 -25.97 4.50 31.86
CA GLY A 52 -25.88 5.95 32.09
C GLY A 52 -26.26 6.76 30.86
N VAL A 53 -26.18 8.08 31.03
CA VAL A 53 -26.38 9.07 29.96
C VAL A 53 -25.03 9.31 29.28
N VAL A 54 -25.01 9.42 27.95
CA VAL A 54 -23.79 9.78 27.19
C VAL A 54 -23.31 11.17 27.61
N SER A 55 -22.03 11.29 27.95
CA SER A 55 -21.38 12.58 28.28
C SER A 55 -19.87 12.51 28.05
N SER A 56 -19.19 13.66 28.11
CA SER A 56 -17.72 13.72 28.08
C SER A 56 -17.05 13.00 29.26
N ALA A 57 -17.79 12.64 30.32
CA ALA A 57 -17.24 11.90 31.46
C ALA A 57 -17.12 10.38 31.19
N ASN A 58 -17.88 9.83 30.24
CA ASN A 58 -17.90 8.39 29.95
C ASN A 58 -17.73 8.06 28.47
N SER A 59 -17.64 9.06 27.60
CA SER A 59 -17.56 8.89 26.15
C SER A 59 -16.59 9.89 25.53
N LEU A 60 -16.00 9.51 24.41
CA LEU A 60 -15.37 10.46 23.49
C LEU A 60 -16.47 11.20 22.75
N VAL A 61 -16.39 12.52 22.70
CA VAL A 61 -17.48 13.36 22.16
C VAL A 61 -16.93 14.52 21.35
N GLY A 62 -17.73 15.05 20.44
CA GLY A 62 -17.48 16.37 19.83
C GLY A 62 -17.81 17.51 20.79
N SER A 63 -17.55 18.73 20.35
CA SER A 63 -17.88 19.97 21.08
C SER A 63 -18.69 20.96 20.24
N ASN A 64 -18.89 20.69 18.95
CA ASN A 64 -19.56 21.57 18.02
C ASN A 64 -20.63 20.84 17.21
N PHE A 65 -21.50 21.64 16.58
CA PHE A 65 -22.50 21.14 15.65
C PHE A 65 -21.86 20.42 14.46
N SER A 66 -22.35 19.22 14.16
CA SER A 66 -21.90 18.39 13.04
C SER A 66 -20.42 17.98 13.12
N ASP A 67 -19.86 17.88 14.33
CA ASP A 67 -18.54 17.28 14.55
C ASP A 67 -18.51 15.78 14.18
N GLN A 68 -19.65 15.10 14.28
CA GLN A 68 -19.84 13.70 13.86
C GLN A 68 -18.75 12.77 14.43
N VAL A 69 -18.38 12.98 15.70
CA VAL A 69 -17.38 12.15 16.38
C VAL A 69 -17.79 10.69 16.39
N GLY A 70 -16.88 9.80 16.03
CA GLY A 70 -17.22 8.39 15.90
C GLY A 70 -17.69 7.98 14.52
N THR A 71 -17.42 8.78 13.48
CA THR A 71 -17.83 8.48 12.11
C THR A 71 -17.42 7.06 11.70
N ASN A 72 -16.24 6.59 12.10
CA ASN A 72 -15.90 5.17 12.00
C ASN A 72 -15.15 4.72 13.25
N VAL A 73 -15.28 3.44 13.59
CA VAL A 73 -14.48 2.78 14.62
C VAL A 73 -13.75 1.59 14.00
N PHE A 74 -12.43 1.56 14.15
CA PHE A 74 -11.55 0.53 13.62
C PHE A 74 -10.94 -0.29 14.76
N PRO A 75 -11.39 -1.53 14.98
CA PRO A 75 -10.74 -2.45 15.91
C PRO A 75 -9.32 -2.77 15.47
N LEU A 76 -8.40 -2.88 16.42
CA LEU A 76 -7.04 -3.34 16.21
C LEU A 76 -6.89 -4.80 16.68
N THR A 77 -5.91 -5.51 16.14
CA THR A 77 -5.68 -6.93 16.46
C THR A 77 -5.29 -7.17 17.92
N ASN A 78 -4.74 -6.15 18.59
CA ASN A 78 -4.40 -6.18 20.02
C ASN A 78 -5.59 -5.88 20.96
N GLY A 79 -6.80 -5.71 20.41
CA GLY A 79 -8.01 -5.43 21.17
C GLY A 79 -8.22 -3.96 21.54
N ASN A 80 -7.34 -3.05 21.13
CA ASN A 80 -7.59 -1.60 21.16
C ASN A 80 -8.40 -1.17 19.92
N TYR A 81 -8.72 0.12 19.81
CA TYR A 81 -9.47 0.64 18.67
C TYR A 81 -9.09 2.08 18.33
N VAL A 82 -9.37 2.48 17.09
CA VAL A 82 -9.18 3.86 16.60
C VAL A 82 -10.52 4.41 16.18
N VAL A 83 -10.83 5.62 16.61
CA VAL A 83 -12.03 6.37 16.24
C VAL A 83 -11.64 7.42 15.22
N THR A 84 -12.32 7.47 14.06
CA THR A 84 -12.13 8.58 13.12
C THR A 84 -13.36 9.47 13.03
N SER A 85 -13.09 10.76 12.94
CA SER A 85 -14.08 11.84 12.95
C SER A 85 -13.70 12.88 11.89
N PRO A 86 -13.70 12.54 10.58
CA PRO A 86 -13.28 13.44 9.51
C PRO A 86 -14.15 14.70 9.39
N GLY A 87 -15.36 14.70 9.98
CA GLY A 87 -16.24 15.87 10.08
C GLY A 87 -15.83 16.88 11.16
N TRP A 88 -15.01 16.46 12.13
CA TRP A 88 -14.69 17.24 13.32
C TRP A 88 -14.05 18.58 12.99
N ARG A 89 -14.41 19.62 13.74
CA ARG A 89 -13.94 20.99 13.53
C ARG A 89 -12.83 21.37 14.52
N PHE A 90 -11.86 22.14 14.04
CA PHE A 90 -10.78 22.69 14.88
C PHE A 90 -10.58 24.18 14.62
N ASP A 91 -10.65 25.00 15.68
CA ASP A 91 -10.34 26.43 15.61
C ASP A 91 -11.06 27.17 14.47
N GLY A 92 -12.36 26.92 14.33
CA GLY A 92 -13.20 27.49 13.26
C GLY A 92 -13.08 26.80 11.89
N ASN A 93 -12.09 25.93 11.67
CA ASN A 93 -11.93 25.17 10.43
C ASN A 93 -12.93 24.01 10.37
N ALA A 94 -13.85 24.07 9.40
CA ALA A 94 -14.80 23.01 9.15
C ALA A 94 -14.10 21.77 8.59
N ARG A 95 -14.43 20.58 9.12
CA ARG A 95 -13.89 19.29 8.64
C ARG A 95 -12.36 19.24 8.64
N ALA A 96 -11.73 19.81 9.65
CA ALA A 96 -10.31 19.59 9.92
C ALA A 96 -10.04 18.10 10.17
N GLY A 97 -10.98 17.43 10.82
CA GLY A 97 -10.98 16.00 11.07
C GLY A 97 -10.06 15.60 12.22
N ALA A 98 -10.29 14.37 12.72
CA ALA A 98 -9.52 13.80 13.80
C ALA A 98 -9.46 12.27 13.71
N ALA A 99 -8.36 11.70 14.19
CA ALA A 99 -8.21 10.28 14.51
C ALA A 99 -7.77 10.11 15.96
N THR A 100 -8.53 9.37 16.75
CA THR A 100 -8.35 9.21 18.20
C THR A 100 -8.06 7.75 18.52
N PHE A 101 -6.91 7.47 19.12
CA PHE A 101 -6.62 6.16 19.67
C PHE A 101 -7.37 5.93 20.99
N ALA A 102 -7.87 4.72 21.22
CA ALA A 102 -8.50 4.36 22.46
C ALA A 102 -8.09 2.95 22.92
N ASN A 103 -7.80 2.83 24.21
CA ASN A 103 -7.51 1.54 24.82
C ASN A 103 -8.79 0.71 24.94
N GLY A 104 -8.77 -0.55 24.51
CA GLY A 104 -9.97 -1.40 24.51
C GLY A 104 -10.45 -1.87 25.87
N LYS A 105 -9.71 -1.60 26.96
CA LYS A 105 -10.09 -1.92 28.33
C LYS A 105 -10.56 -0.70 29.11
N THR A 106 -9.86 0.43 28.98
CA THR A 106 -10.17 1.66 29.72
C THR A 106 -10.96 2.68 28.90
N GLY A 107 -10.99 2.53 27.58
CA GLY A 107 -11.62 3.46 26.66
C GLY A 107 -10.87 4.78 26.54
N ILE A 108 -11.57 5.76 25.99
CA ILE A 108 -11.18 7.17 26.03
C ILE A 108 -12.44 8.02 26.24
N THR A 109 -12.30 9.12 26.98
CA THR A 109 -13.39 10.02 27.30
C THR A 109 -12.97 11.48 27.13
N GLY A 110 -13.96 12.37 27.05
CA GLY A 110 -13.73 13.80 26.92
C GLY A 110 -13.98 14.31 25.49
N PRO A 111 -13.92 15.63 25.29
CA PRO A 111 -14.00 16.19 23.95
C PRO A 111 -12.77 15.81 23.11
N VAL A 112 -12.96 15.60 21.82
CA VAL A 112 -11.85 15.49 20.85
C VAL A 112 -11.00 16.77 20.90
N SER A 113 -9.68 16.62 20.95
CA SER A 113 -8.73 17.73 21.01
C SER A 113 -7.33 17.31 20.48
N PRO A 114 -6.42 18.26 20.24
CA PRO A 114 -5.03 17.92 19.89
C PRO A 114 -4.28 17.13 20.97
N SER A 115 -4.74 17.13 22.23
CA SER A 115 -4.08 16.42 23.32
C SER A 115 -4.44 14.93 23.38
N ASN A 116 -5.48 14.50 22.67
CA ASN A 116 -5.93 13.11 22.65
C ASN A 116 -6.08 12.54 21.23
N SER A 117 -5.96 13.38 20.20
CA SER A 117 -6.21 13.00 18.82
C SER A 117 -5.15 13.55 17.88
N LEU A 118 -4.90 12.83 16.79
CA LEU A 118 -4.26 13.36 15.60
C LEU A 118 -5.27 14.21 14.83
N ILE A 119 -4.95 15.46 14.52
CA ILE A 119 -5.91 16.41 13.96
C ILE A 119 -5.36 17.16 12.74
N GLY A 120 -6.30 17.66 11.92
CA GLY A 120 -6.02 18.66 10.89
C GLY A 120 -6.07 20.08 11.47
N THR A 121 -5.56 21.04 10.69
CA THR A 121 -5.55 22.46 11.06
C THR A 121 -6.12 23.36 9.97
N VAL A 122 -6.46 22.80 8.81
CA VAL A 122 -7.04 23.51 7.67
C VAL A 122 -8.42 22.94 7.37
N ALA A 123 -9.31 23.80 6.85
CA ALA A 123 -10.64 23.38 6.44
C ALA A 123 -10.57 22.28 5.36
N ASN A 124 -11.39 21.24 5.50
CA ASN A 124 -11.43 20.05 4.64
C ASN A 124 -10.20 19.12 4.68
N ASP A 125 -9.27 19.27 5.64
CA ASP A 125 -8.20 18.28 5.84
C ASP A 125 -8.74 16.86 6.04
N ARG A 126 -9.91 16.74 6.68
CA ARG A 126 -10.63 15.48 6.93
C ARG A 126 -9.69 14.40 7.48
N VAL A 127 -8.83 14.76 8.44
CA VAL A 127 -7.91 13.83 9.09
C VAL A 127 -8.65 12.61 9.61
N GLY A 128 -8.06 11.43 9.40
CA GLY A 128 -8.72 10.16 9.69
C GLY A 128 -9.71 9.73 8.60
N SER A 129 -9.45 10.05 7.33
CA SER A 129 -10.27 9.60 6.20
C SER A 129 -10.24 8.07 6.02
N GLY A 130 -9.24 7.40 6.59
CA GLY A 130 -9.22 5.96 6.74
C GLY A 130 -8.18 5.50 7.77
N VAL A 131 -8.31 4.26 8.24
CA VAL A 131 -7.33 3.59 9.10
C VAL A 131 -7.05 2.20 8.55
N VAL A 132 -5.78 1.80 8.57
CA VAL A 132 -5.36 0.43 8.30
C VAL A 132 -4.76 -0.15 9.58
N ALA A 133 -5.41 -1.19 10.12
CA ALA A 133 -4.86 -1.96 11.23
C ALA A 133 -3.77 -2.91 10.69
N LEU A 134 -2.64 -2.99 11.39
CA LEU A 134 -1.53 -3.86 11.05
C LEU A 134 -1.59 -5.15 11.89
N SER A 135 -1.05 -6.25 11.35
CA SER A 135 -1.09 -7.56 12.02
C SER A 135 -0.35 -7.56 13.37
N ASN A 136 0.68 -6.72 13.51
CA ASN A 136 1.44 -6.54 14.75
C ASN A 136 0.73 -5.67 15.82
N GLY A 137 -0.51 -5.24 15.57
CA GLY A 137 -1.31 -4.44 16.50
C GLY A 137 -1.13 -2.94 16.39
N ASN A 138 -0.17 -2.45 15.59
CA ASN A 138 -0.05 -1.04 15.24
C ASN A 138 -1.09 -0.65 14.16
N TYR A 139 -1.12 0.64 13.81
CA TYR A 139 -2.05 1.13 12.80
C TYR A 139 -1.50 2.31 12.03
N VAL A 140 -2.14 2.60 10.90
CA VAL A 140 -1.79 3.71 10.02
C VAL A 140 -3.05 4.54 9.78
N VAL A 141 -2.94 5.85 10.01
CA VAL A 141 -4.02 6.81 9.70
C VAL A 141 -3.76 7.43 8.34
N ARG A 142 -4.75 7.38 7.47
CA ARG A 142 -4.75 8.06 6.18
C ARG A 142 -5.54 9.36 6.29
N SER A 143 -4.95 10.43 5.77
CA SER A 143 -5.51 11.78 5.73
C SER A 143 -5.29 12.35 4.33
N VAL A 144 -5.94 11.71 3.35
CA VAL A 144 -5.72 11.93 1.90
C VAL A 144 -5.96 13.37 1.46
N PHE A 145 -6.85 14.09 2.14
CA PHE A 145 -7.21 15.48 1.82
C PHE A 145 -6.43 16.50 2.66
N TRP A 146 -5.50 16.05 3.50
CA TRP A 146 -4.73 16.94 4.36
C TRP A 146 -3.92 17.94 3.54
N SER A 147 -3.96 19.19 3.97
CA SER A 147 -3.24 20.31 3.38
C SER A 147 -2.08 20.71 4.28
N SER A 148 -0.91 20.92 3.68
CA SER A 148 0.22 21.52 4.39
C SER A 148 0.10 23.05 4.38
N SER A 149 0.99 23.74 5.10
CA SER A 149 1.00 25.21 5.17
C SER A 149 1.12 25.86 3.78
N GLY A 150 -0.03 26.21 3.19
CA GLY A 150 -0.14 26.89 1.90
C GLY A 150 -0.25 25.97 0.67
N VAL A 151 -0.26 24.63 0.84
CA VAL A 151 -0.39 23.67 -0.27
C VAL A 151 -1.56 22.73 0.00
N GLY A 152 -2.60 22.83 -0.84
CA GLY A 152 -3.85 22.11 -0.67
C GLY A 152 -3.76 20.63 -1.04
N GLU A 153 -4.39 19.77 -0.25
CA GLU A 153 -4.59 18.34 -0.55
C GLU A 153 -3.30 17.56 -0.91
N VAL A 154 -2.17 17.90 -0.28
CA VAL A 154 -0.91 17.15 -0.45
C VAL A 154 -1.03 15.71 0.08
N GLY A 155 -1.98 15.49 1.00
CA GLY A 155 -2.23 14.21 1.65
C GLY A 155 -1.17 13.82 2.67
N ALA A 156 -1.55 12.93 3.57
CA ALA A 156 -0.66 12.43 4.61
C ALA A 156 -1.01 11.00 5.04
N VAL A 157 0.02 10.26 5.42
CA VAL A 157 -0.08 8.96 6.07
C VAL A 157 0.73 8.98 7.36
N THR A 158 0.08 8.71 8.48
CA THR A 158 0.68 8.77 9.81
C THR A 158 0.72 7.38 10.42
N PHE A 159 1.91 6.87 10.68
CA PHE A 159 2.09 5.65 11.46
C PHE A 159 1.83 5.92 12.94
N ALA A 160 1.22 4.96 13.63
CA ALA A 160 0.95 5.06 15.05
C ALA A 160 1.11 3.73 15.77
N ASN A 161 1.71 3.80 16.96
CA ASN A 161 1.84 2.66 17.85
C ASN A 161 0.46 2.28 18.44
N GLY A 162 0.07 1.02 18.32
CA GLY A 162 -1.27 0.57 18.74
C GLY A 162 -1.45 0.37 20.25
N GLN A 163 -0.45 0.72 21.06
CA GLN A 163 -0.51 0.70 22.52
C GLN A 163 -0.58 2.11 23.11
N THR A 164 0.09 3.08 22.50
CA THR A 164 0.16 4.48 22.99
C THR A 164 -0.60 5.47 22.11
N GLY A 165 -0.90 5.12 20.86
CA GLY A 165 -1.49 6.01 19.87
C GLY A 165 -0.55 7.11 19.39
N ILE A 166 -1.13 8.12 18.73
CA ILE A 166 -0.48 9.37 18.33
C ILE A 166 -1.47 10.53 18.48
N THR A 167 -0.97 11.70 18.85
CA THR A 167 -1.76 12.93 19.06
C THR A 167 -1.04 14.15 18.48
N GLY A 168 -1.75 15.27 18.35
CA GLY A 168 -1.22 16.52 17.83
C GLY A 168 -1.57 16.74 16.36
N THR A 169 -0.85 17.64 15.70
CA THR A 169 -1.09 17.99 14.29
C THR A 169 -0.22 17.15 13.35
N ILE A 170 -0.71 16.91 12.14
CA ILE A 170 0.09 16.27 11.08
C ILE A 170 1.24 17.19 10.67
N SER A 171 2.43 16.62 10.45
CA SER A 171 3.58 17.31 9.87
C SER A 171 4.52 16.32 9.17
N PRO A 172 5.48 16.81 8.35
CA PRO A 172 6.49 15.93 7.75
C PRO A 172 7.38 15.19 8.78
N GLN A 173 7.39 15.61 10.05
CA GLN A 173 8.18 14.94 11.09
C GLN A 173 7.52 13.64 11.56
N ASN A 174 6.18 13.57 11.56
CA ASN A 174 5.43 12.42 12.06
C ASN A 174 4.67 11.65 10.95
N SER A 175 4.61 12.19 9.74
CA SER A 175 3.82 11.64 8.65
C SER A 175 4.60 11.63 7.34
N LEU A 176 4.29 10.65 6.49
CA LEU A 176 4.66 10.67 5.08
C LEU A 176 3.69 11.59 4.34
N VAL A 177 4.20 12.60 3.65
CA VAL A 177 3.38 13.66 3.03
C VAL A 177 3.78 13.94 1.58
N GLY A 178 2.85 14.52 0.83
CA GLY A 178 3.15 15.13 -0.47
C GLY A 178 3.80 16.50 -0.33
N SER A 179 4.17 17.07 -1.47
CA SER A 179 4.76 18.41 -1.59
C SER A 179 4.03 19.30 -2.60
N SER A 180 3.21 18.74 -3.48
CA SER A 180 2.50 19.46 -4.54
C SER A 180 0.98 19.40 -4.35
N PRO A 181 0.24 20.43 -4.82
CA PRO A 181 -1.21 20.44 -4.70
C PRO A 181 -1.85 19.22 -5.36
N GLY A 182 -2.70 18.51 -4.60
CA GLY A 182 -3.42 17.35 -5.14
C GLY A 182 -2.64 16.04 -5.17
N ASP A 183 -1.40 15.99 -4.64
CA ASP A 183 -0.61 14.76 -4.50
C ASP A 183 -1.41 13.63 -3.81
N ARG A 184 -2.27 14.02 -2.86
CA ARG A 184 -3.19 13.12 -2.13
C ARG A 184 -2.47 11.86 -1.65
N VAL A 185 -1.29 12.05 -1.05
CA VAL A 185 -0.44 10.96 -0.56
C VAL A 185 -1.24 10.02 0.34
N GLY A 186 -1.06 8.73 0.06
CA GLY A 186 -1.82 7.66 0.70
C GLY A 186 -3.23 7.55 0.18
N THR A 187 -3.46 7.67 -1.13
CA THR A 187 -4.74 7.34 -1.79
C THR A 187 -5.16 5.88 -1.54
N ALA A 188 -4.20 4.99 -1.26
CA ALA A 188 -4.42 3.71 -0.60
C ALA A 188 -3.29 3.40 0.38
N ALA A 189 -3.56 2.51 1.33
CA ALA A 189 -2.53 1.85 2.12
C ALA A 189 -2.90 0.37 2.31
N HIS A 190 -1.90 -0.49 2.30
CA HIS A 190 -2.07 -1.94 2.35
C HIS A 190 -1.24 -2.50 3.50
N ALA A 191 -1.87 -3.22 4.43
CA ALA A 191 -1.15 -3.98 5.43
C ALA A 191 -0.51 -5.21 4.78
N LEU A 192 0.74 -5.49 5.15
CA LEU A 192 1.44 -6.72 4.78
C LEU A 192 1.29 -7.75 5.92
N PRO A 193 1.22 -9.06 5.62
CA PRO A 193 1.07 -10.10 6.64
C PRO A 193 2.11 -10.06 7.76
N ASN A 194 3.35 -9.69 7.43
CA ASN A 194 4.46 -9.56 8.40
C ASN A 194 4.38 -8.32 9.31
N GLY A 195 3.34 -7.50 9.16
CA GLY A 195 3.10 -6.31 9.97
C GLY A 195 3.63 -5.02 9.35
N ASN A 196 4.38 -5.07 8.23
CA ASN A 196 4.74 -3.88 7.45
C ASN A 196 3.54 -3.35 6.67
N TYR A 197 3.71 -2.24 5.94
CA TYR A 197 2.66 -1.68 5.11
C TYR A 197 3.19 -0.96 3.88
N LEU A 198 2.32 -0.82 2.89
CA LEU A 198 2.55 -0.04 1.67
C LEU A 198 1.67 1.20 1.68
N VAL A 199 2.17 2.29 1.12
CA VAL A 199 1.41 3.52 0.83
C VAL A 199 1.42 3.74 -0.67
N SER A 200 0.24 3.79 -1.29
CA SER A 200 0.10 4.04 -2.72
C SER A 200 -0.45 5.45 -2.96
N SER A 201 0.27 6.21 -3.78
CA SER A 201 0.03 7.62 -4.07
C SER A 201 0.14 7.87 -5.59
N PRO A 202 -0.75 7.29 -6.42
CA PRO A 202 -0.67 7.40 -7.88
C PRO A 202 -0.84 8.82 -8.43
N LEU A 203 -1.31 9.76 -7.60
CA LEU A 203 -1.46 11.18 -7.96
C LEU A 203 -0.27 12.04 -7.52
N TRP A 204 0.78 11.43 -6.95
CA TRP A 204 1.94 12.17 -6.48
C TRP A 204 2.76 12.76 -7.64
N ASP A 205 3.13 14.02 -7.50
CA ASP A 205 3.93 14.77 -8.46
C ASP A 205 5.43 14.74 -8.10
N SER A 206 6.29 14.57 -9.11
CA SER A 206 7.74 14.73 -8.94
C SER A 206 8.19 16.08 -9.49
N GLY A 207 8.21 17.10 -8.63
CA GLY A 207 8.52 18.46 -9.05
C GLY A 207 7.44 19.02 -9.97
N SER A 208 7.76 19.25 -11.25
CA SER A 208 6.79 19.75 -12.25
C SER A 208 6.09 18.64 -13.04
N LEU A 209 6.46 17.37 -12.83
CA LEU A 209 5.84 16.25 -13.50
C LEU A 209 4.61 15.82 -12.70
N ALA A 210 3.44 15.95 -13.30
CA ALA A 210 2.17 15.65 -12.66
C ALA A 210 1.87 14.15 -12.64
N ASN A 211 1.27 13.65 -11.55
CA ASN A 211 0.76 12.28 -11.42
C ASN A 211 1.78 11.19 -11.81
N VAL A 212 3.06 11.41 -11.50
CA VAL A 212 4.13 10.42 -11.71
C VAL A 212 3.86 9.16 -10.88
N GLY A 213 3.25 9.37 -9.71
CA GLY A 213 2.85 8.32 -8.80
C GLY A 213 3.99 7.76 -7.98
N ALA A 214 3.62 7.15 -6.85
CA ALA A 214 4.57 6.55 -5.92
C ALA A 214 3.97 5.36 -5.16
N VAL A 215 4.81 4.39 -4.83
CA VAL A 215 4.56 3.38 -3.80
C VAL A 215 5.68 3.42 -2.77
N THR A 216 5.34 3.65 -1.51
CA THR A 216 6.27 3.68 -0.39
C THR A 216 6.10 2.41 0.44
N PHE A 217 7.17 1.64 0.60
CA PHE A 217 7.23 0.56 1.58
C PHE A 217 7.62 1.13 2.94
N ALA A 218 6.95 0.69 4.01
CA ALA A 218 7.20 1.19 5.35
C ALA A 218 7.19 0.07 6.40
N ASN A 219 8.13 0.18 7.34
CA ASN A 219 8.23 -0.74 8.47
C ASN A 219 7.07 -0.48 9.45
N GLY A 220 6.31 -1.51 9.80
CA GLY A 220 5.14 -1.35 10.68
C GLY A 220 5.44 -1.25 12.18
N THR A 221 6.72 -1.13 12.56
CA THR A 221 7.15 -0.91 13.94
C THR A 221 7.71 0.50 14.13
N THR A 222 8.51 0.98 13.17
CA THR A 222 9.11 2.32 13.22
C THR A 222 8.35 3.36 12.41
N GLY A 223 7.53 2.94 11.45
CA GLY A 223 6.87 3.80 10.48
C GLY A 223 7.82 4.43 9.48
N ILE A 224 7.29 5.41 8.74
CA ILE A 224 8.04 6.31 7.87
C ILE A 224 7.43 7.72 7.95
N SER A 225 8.27 8.76 7.88
CA SER A 225 7.84 10.15 7.80
C SER A 225 8.75 10.95 6.86
N GLY A 226 8.30 12.14 6.46
CA GLY A 226 8.97 13.02 5.52
C GLY A 226 8.20 13.15 4.20
N ALA A 227 8.77 13.88 3.24
CA ALA A 227 8.19 13.95 1.90
C ALA A 227 8.40 12.64 1.14
N VAL A 228 7.46 12.27 0.27
CA VAL A 228 7.66 11.23 -0.74
C VAL A 228 8.78 11.64 -1.69
N THR A 229 9.73 10.74 -1.96
CA THR A 229 10.85 10.94 -2.90
C THR A 229 11.26 9.61 -3.53
N SER A 230 12.07 9.64 -4.59
CA SER A 230 12.68 8.42 -5.15
C SER A 230 13.65 7.70 -4.19
N VAL A 231 14.10 8.35 -3.10
CA VAL A 231 14.98 7.72 -2.11
C VAL A 231 14.21 6.77 -1.19
N ASN A 232 12.94 7.06 -0.94
CA ASN A 232 12.11 6.29 -0.01
C ASN A 232 10.94 5.54 -0.69
N SER A 233 10.71 5.78 -1.98
CA SER A 233 9.57 5.24 -2.72
C SER A 233 9.98 4.77 -4.10
N LEU A 234 9.25 3.78 -4.61
CA LEU A 234 9.22 3.46 -6.04
C LEU A 234 8.37 4.52 -6.73
N VAL A 235 8.92 5.23 -7.71
CA VAL A 235 8.26 6.34 -8.40
C VAL A 235 8.35 6.19 -9.92
N GLY A 236 7.44 6.83 -10.65
CA GLY A 236 7.59 7.00 -12.11
C GLY A 236 8.71 7.97 -12.49
N SER A 237 8.84 8.21 -13.79
CA SER A 237 9.77 9.16 -14.42
C SER A 237 9.11 10.21 -15.30
N SER A 238 7.88 9.98 -15.72
CA SER A 238 7.13 10.82 -16.65
C SER A 238 5.78 11.21 -16.08
N ALA A 239 5.20 12.29 -16.61
CA ALA A 239 3.87 12.70 -16.20
C ALA A 239 2.84 11.61 -16.56
N GLU A 240 1.86 11.40 -15.70
CA GLU A 240 0.80 10.40 -15.86
C GLU A 240 1.23 8.92 -15.78
N ASP A 241 2.48 8.62 -15.42
CA ASP A 241 2.94 7.24 -15.14
C ASP A 241 2.07 6.54 -14.07
N ARG A 242 1.54 7.31 -13.11
CA ARG A 242 0.58 6.89 -12.07
C ARG A 242 1.00 5.62 -11.33
N VAL A 243 2.29 5.49 -11.03
CA VAL A 243 2.84 4.36 -10.26
C VAL A 243 2.07 4.18 -8.95
N GLY A 244 1.66 2.95 -8.65
CA GLY A 244 0.86 2.63 -7.47
C GLY A 244 -0.65 2.70 -7.67
N THR A 245 -1.15 2.88 -8.89
CA THR A 245 -2.59 2.74 -9.19
C THR A 245 -3.08 1.34 -8.85
N THR A 246 -2.26 0.32 -9.16
CA THR A 246 -2.53 -1.07 -8.81
C THR A 246 -1.37 -1.60 -7.96
N THR A 247 -1.64 -1.86 -6.69
CA THR A 247 -0.72 -2.52 -5.76
C THR A 247 -1.40 -3.76 -5.20
N LEU A 248 -0.80 -4.93 -5.43
CA LEU A 248 -1.34 -6.22 -5.01
C LEU A 248 -0.45 -6.83 -3.94
N VAL A 249 -1.01 -7.09 -2.76
CA VAL A 249 -0.34 -7.86 -1.70
C VAL A 249 -0.61 -9.34 -1.94
N LEU A 250 0.43 -10.14 -1.96
CA LEU A 250 0.39 -11.57 -2.24
C LEU A 250 0.21 -12.37 -0.94
N SER A 251 -0.25 -13.62 -1.09
CA SER A 251 -0.52 -14.53 0.05
C SER A 251 0.72 -14.82 0.90
N ASN A 252 1.90 -14.82 0.28
CA ASN A 252 3.20 -15.03 0.93
C ASN A 252 3.77 -13.76 1.58
N GLY A 253 3.09 -12.62 1.44
CA GLY A 253 3.47 -11.31 1.96
C GLY A 253 4.22 -10.40 1.00
N ASP A 254 4.78 -10.94 -0.09
CA ASP A 254 5.35 -10.16 -1.19
C ASP A 254 4.28 -9.26 -1.82
N TYR A 255 4.68 -8.37 -2.71
CA TYR A 255 3.74 -7.50 -3.39
C TYR A 255 4.18 -7.16 -4.82
N VAL A 256 3.19 -6.73 -5.60
CA VAL A 256 3.38 -6.27 -6.97
C VAL A 256 2.86 -4.86 -7.12
N VAL A 257 3.62 -4.02 -7.80
CA VAL A 257 3.17 -2.72 -8.29
C VAL A 257 3.04 -2.82 -9.81
N ALA A 258 1.82 -2.65 -10.31
CA ALA A 258 1.54 -2.65 -11.74
C ALA A 258 1.25 -1.21 -12.22
N SER A 259 2.00 -0.80 -13.22
CA SER A 259 2.01 0.57 -13.77
C SER A 259 1.85 0.50 -15.30
N PRO A 260 0.69 0.09 -15.82
CA PRO A 260 0.49 -0.08 -17.27
C PRO A 260 0.60 1.22 -18.08
N MET A 261 0.50 2.38 -17.43
CA MET A 261 0.63 3.69 -18.08
C MET A 261 2.06 4.26 -17.97
N TRP A 262 3.02 3.48 -17.48
CA TRP A 262 4.40 3.94 -17.32
C TRP A 262 5.08 4.16 -18.68
N ASP A 263 5.71 5.32 -18.84
CA ASP A 263 6.44 5.72 -20.04
C ASP A 263 7.95 5.51 -19.88
N HIS A 264 8.64 5.16 -20.97
CA HIS A 264 10.08 4.99 -20.96
C HIS A 264 10.76 5.58 -22.20
N ASN A 265 11.80 6.40 -22.00
CA ASN A 265 12.59 6.99 -23.08
C ASN A 265 11.76 7.69 -24.17
N GLY A 266 10.65 8.33 -23.78
CA GLY A 266 9.73 9.02 -24.70
C GLY A 266 8.73 8.11 -25.41
N ILE A 267 8.67 6.82 -25.07
CA ILE A 267 7.67 5.86 -25.55
C ILE A 267 6.55 5.78 -24.52
N ALA A 268 5.33 6.08 -24.96
CA ALA A 268 4.17 6.14 -24.10
C ALA A 268 3.63 4.75 -23.73
N ASN A 269 3.20 4.56 -22.48
CA ASN A 269 2.48 3.38 -22.00
C ASN A 269 3.19 2.05 -22.31
N VAL A 270 4.52 2.02 -22.28
CA VAL A 270 5.25 0.74 -22.37
C VAL A 270 4.85 -0.18 -21.20
N GLY A 271 4.48 0.43 -20.07
CA GLY A 271 4.02 -0.25 -18.89
C GLY A 271 5.14 -0.93 -18.11
N ALA A 272 4.86 -1.20 -16.84
CA ALA A 272 5.79 -1.87 -15.94
C ALA A 272 5.09 -2.74 -14.89
N VAL A 273 5.77 -3.79 -14.46
CA VAL A 273 5.44 -4.58 -13.27
C VAL A 273 6.68 -4.70 -12.40
N THR A 274 6.60 -4.15 -11.18
CA THR A 274 7.64 -4.30 -10.15
C THR A 274 7.20 -5.37 -9.16
N PHE A 275 7.96 -6.47 -9.09
CA PHE A 275 7.78 -7.51 -8.07
C PHE A 275 8.73 -7.23 -6.89
N ALA A 276 8.22 -7.26 -5.66
CA ALA A 276 8.97 -6.86 -4.47
C ALA A 276 8.64 -7.72 -3.26
N ASN A 277 9.64 -7.95 -2.39
CA ASN A 277 9.45 -8.69 -1.15
C ASN A 277 9.00 -7.81 0.02
N GLU A 278 8.45 -8.47 1.03
CA GLU A 278 7.83 -7.90 2.23
C GLU A 278 8.81 -7.31 3.25
N VAL A 279 10.12 -7.47 3.04
CA VAL A 279 11.15 -7.15 4.04
C VAL A 279 11.76 -5.77 3.83
N LYS A 280 12.14 -5.43 2.59
CA LYS A 280 12.87 -4.18 2.28
C LYS A 280 12.13 -3.27 1.30
N GLY A 281 11.20 -3.82 0.52
CA GLY A 281 10.56 -3.12 -0.59
C GLY A 281 11.53 -2.65 -1.68
N VAL A 282 11.02 -1.86 -2.62
CA VAL A 282 11.78 -1.28 -3.73
C VAL A 282 11.64 0.24 -3.70
N VAL A 283 12.75 0.93 -3.95
CA VAL A 283 12.82 2.40 -4.06
C VAL A 283 13.55 2.79 -5.34
N GLY A 284 13.39 4.04 -5.75
CA GLY A 284 13.97 4.58 -6.97
C GLY A 284 12.93 4.73 -8.07
N THR A 285 13.38 5.19 -9.22
CA THR A 285 12.54 5.30 -10.41
C THR A 285 12.31 3.92 -11.02
N VAL A 286 11.09 3.64 -11.47
CA VAL A 286 10.77 2.44 -12.25
C VAL A 286 11.70 2.36 -13.45
N SER A 287 12.29 1.20 -13.69
CA SER A 287 13.22 0.97 -14.79
C SER A 287 13.37 -0.52 -15.10
N PRO A 288 13.99 -0.90 -16.23
CA PRO A 288 14.27 -2.31 -16.54
C PRO A 288 15.11 -3.02 -15.45
N GLU A 289 15.88 -2.29 -14.64
CA GLU A 289 16.71 -2.89 -13.57
C GLU A 289 15.90 -3.36 -12.37
N ASN A 290 14.70 -2.82 -12.16
CA ASN A 290 13.84 -3.16 -11.01
C ASN A 290 12.46 -3.68 -11.41
N SER A 291 12.12 -3.67 -12.70
CA SER A 291 10.78 -4.00 -13.18
C SER A 291 10.83 -4.77 -14.50
N LEU A 292 9.78 -5.55 -14.74
CA LEU A 292 9.45 -6.05 -16.07
C LEU A 292 8.82 -4.91 -16.85
N VAL A 293 9.32 -4.61 -18.04
CA VAL A 293 8.83 -3.48 -18.84
C VAL A 293 8.55 -3.84 -20.29
N GLY A 294 7.71 -3.05 -20.94
CA GLY A 294 7.51 -3.09 -22.38
C GLY A 294 8.67 -2.46 -23.14
N THR A 295 8.55 -2.46 -24.46
CA THR A 295 9.53 -1.87 -25.39
C THR A 295 8.87 -1.02 -26.48
N SER A 296 7.56 -1.21 -26.71
CA SER A 296 6.78 -0.50 -27.72
C SER A 296 5.67 0.31 -27.06
N ALA A 297 5.19 1.32 -27.80
CA ALA A 297 4.10 2.16 -27.33
C ALA A 297 2.84 1.30 -27.10
N ASP A 298 2.14 1.57 -26.01
CA ASP A 298 0.92 0.86 -25.61
C ASP A 298 1.07 -0.65 -25.36
N ASP A 299 2.29 -1.16 -25.13
CA ASP A 299 2.52 -2.52 -24.62
C ASP A 299 1.78 -2.78 -23.29
N GLN A 300 1.60 -1.73 -22.48
CA GLN A 300 0.81 -1.71 -21.24
C GLN A 300 1.10 -2.89 -20.31
N ILE A 301 2.38 -3.22 -20.12
CA ILE A 301 2.80 -4.27 -19.17
C ILE A 301 2.22 -3.98 -17.78
N GLY A 302 1.55 -4.97 -17.19
CA GLY A 302 0.85 -4.83 -15.91
C GLY A 302 -0.65 -4.59 -16.02
N SER A 303 -1.22 -4.54 -17.23
CA SER A 303 -2.68 -4.50 -17.44
C SER A 303 -3.40 -5.75 -16.94
N GLN A 304 -2.75 -6.92 -16.96
CA GLN A 304 -3.26 -8.16 -16.35
C GLN A 304 -2.17 -8.83 -15.51
N VAL A 305 -2.33 -8.74 -14.18
CA VAL A 305 -1.47 -9.40 -13.19
C VAL A 305 -2.28 -10.44 -12.45
N LEU A 306 -1.85 -11.70 -12.50
CA LEU A 306 -2.56 -12.87 -12.00
C LEU A 306 -1.78 -13.50 -10.85
N PRO A 307 -2.02 -13.08 -9.59
CA PRO A 307 -1.36 -13.68 -8.42
C PRO A 307 -1.83 -15.12 -8.20
N LYS A 308 -0.92 -15.96 -7.68
CA LYS A 308 -1.13 -17.38 -7.38
C LYS A 308 -1.06 -17.66 -5.89
N ALA A 309 -1.59 -18.81 -5.48
CA ALA A 309 -1.76 -19.12 -4.06
C ALA A 309 -0.40 -19.25 -3.33
N ASN A 310 0.63 -19.68 -4.05
CA ASN A 310 2.01 -19.79 -3.55
C ASN A 310 2.79 -18.45 -3.54
N GLY A 311 2.19 -17.36 -4.02
CA GLY A 311 2.81 -16.04 -4.11
C GLY A 311 3.56 -15.79 -5.43
N ASP A 312 3.55 -16.72 -6.38
CA ASP A 312 4.00 -16.45 -7.73
C ASP A 312 2.99 -15.58 -8.49
N VAL A 313 3.44 -14.93 -9.55
CA VAL A 313 2.63 -13.98 -10.31
C VAL A 313 2.81 -14.23 -11.78
N ILE A 314 1.69 -14.33 -12.51
CA ILE A 314 1.72 -14.34 -13.98
C ILE A 314 1.35 -12.95 -14.47
N VAL A 315 2.22 -12.37 -15.29
CA VAL A 315 1.93 -11.13 -16.02
C VAL A 315 1.53 -11.52 -17.44
N ARG A 316 0.26 -11.27 -17.78
CA ARG A 316 -0.26 -11.47 -19.13
C ARG A 316 -0.29 -10.13 -19.85
N SER A 317 0.52 -10.00 -20.88
CA SER A 317 0.72 -8.76 -21.62
C SER A 317 0.11 -8.91 -23.00
N GLU A 318 -1.21 -8.79 -23.12
CA GLU A 318 -1.93 -9.03 -24.38
C GLU A 318 -1.57 -8.03 -25.48
N PHE A 319 -1.18 -6.82 -25.10
CA PHE A 319 -0.83 -5.73 -26.00
C PHE A 319 0.65 -5.66 -26.35
N TRP A 320 1.47 -6.58 -25.82
CA TRP A 320 2.90 -6.56 -26.11
C TRP A 320 3.18 -6.83 -27.59
N ASP A 321 3.98 -5.95 -28.19
CA ASP A 321 4.39 -6.01 -29.58
C ASP A 321 5.67 -6.83 -29.76
N ALA A 322 5.61 -7.88 -30.60
CA ALA A 322 6.81 -8.53 -31.10
C ALA A 322 7.29 -7.83 -32.39
N PRO A 323 8.58 -7.95 -32.76
CA PRO A 323 9.06 -7.40 -34.02
C PRO A 323 8.23 -7.85 -35.23
N GLY A 324 7.51 -6.90 -35.85
CA GLY A 324 6.65 -7.16 -37.01
C GLY A 324 5.25 -7.71 -36.70
N PHE A 325 4.89 -7.91 -35.43
CA PHE A 325 3.60 -8.45 -35.00
C PHE A 325 3.00 -7.60 -33.87
N PRO A 326 2.13 -6.62 -34.20
CA PRO A 326 1.47 -5.83 -33.18
C PRO A 326 0.57 -6.71 -32.31
N ASN A 327 0.50 -6.42 -31.01
CA ASN A 327 -0.25 -7.17 -30.00
C ASN A 327 0.00 -8.68 -30.09
N ALA A 328 1.24 -9.10 -30.32
CA ALA A 328 1.56 -10.53 -30.37
C ALA A 328 1.25 -11.22 -29.04
N GLY A 329 1.41 -10.44 -27.97
CA GLY A 329 1.18 -10.85 -26.61
C GLY A 329 2.41 -11.53 -26.01
N ALA A 330 2.56 -11.44 -24.69
CA ALA A 330 3.54 -12.19 -23.93
C ALA A 330 2.96 -12.67 -22.60
N VAL A 331 3.54 -13.73 -22.04
CA VAL A 331 3.23 -14.21 -20.69
C VAL A 331 4.52 -14.42 -19.92
N THR A 332 4.65 -13.72 -18.80
CA THR A 332 5.82 -13.77 -17.91
C THR A 332 5.43 -14.40 -16.58
N LEU A 333 6.25 -15.30 -16.05
CA LEU A 333 6.10 -15.83 -14.69
C LEU A 333 7.12 -15.17 -13.77
N CYS A 334 6.65 -14.50 -12.72
CA CYS A 334 7.45 -13.89 -11.68
C CYS A 334 7.37 -14.75 -10.44
N THR A 335 8.54 -15.14 -9.92
CA THR A 335 8.67 -15.85 -8.65
C THR A 335 9.66 -15.10 -7.76
N ARG A 336 9.80 -15.51 -6.51
CA ARG A 336 10.79 -14.92 -5.61
C ARG A 336 12.23 -15.15 -6.06
N ASP A 337 12.51 -16.32 -6.63
CA ASP A 337 13.84 -16.70 -7.12
C ASP A 337 14.10 -16.22 -8.56
N PHE A 338 13.04 -15.90 -9.29
CA PHE A 338 13.07 -15.34 -10.64
C PHE A 338 12.19 -14.08 -10.69
N PRO A 339 12.64 -12.97 -10.09
CA PRO A 339 11.90 -11.72 -10.17
C PRO A 339 11.88 -11.26 -11.63
N CYS A 340 10.70 -10.91 -12.14
CA CYS A 340 10.56 -10.41 -13.51
C CYS A 340 11.25 -9.05 -13.65
N LEU A 341 12.47 -9.06 -14.18
CA LEU A 341 13.28 -7.90 -14.44
C LEU A 341 13.60 -7.80 -15.94
N GLY A 342 13.83 -6.57 -16.39
CA GLY A 342 14.20 -6.24 -17.75
C GLY A 342 12.99 -6.11 -18.69
N SER A 343 13.29 -5.82 -19.95
CA SER A 343 12.27 -5.82 -20.99
C SER A 343 11.72 -7.23 -21.23
N VAL A 344 10.45 -7.33 -21.60
CA VAL A 344 9.84 -8.58 -22.08
C VAL A 344 10.68 -9.14 -23.23
N SER A 345 11.14 -10.37 -23.08
CA SER A 345 12.00 -11.06 -24.04
C SER A 345 11.88 -12.58 -23.89
N SER A 346 12.54 -13.34 -24.77
CA SER A 346 12.56 -14.80 -24.65
C SER A 346 13.35 -15.31 -23.44
N ALA A 347 14.07 -14.42 -22.73
CA ALA A 347 14.80 -14.78 -21.52
C ALA A 347 13.89 -14.86 -20.28
N ASN A 348 12.77 -14.12 -20.27
CA ASN A 348 11.88 -14.02 -19.11
C ASN A 348 10.41 -14.37 -19.43
N SER A 349 10.02 -14.41 -20.71
CA SER A 349 8.63 -14.55 -21.12
C SER A 349 8.42 -15.58 -22.23
N VAL A 350 7.23 -16.18 -22.25
CA VAL A 350 6.68 -16.82 -23.44
C VAL A 350 6.15 -15.74 -24.37
N LEU A 351 6.73 -15.65 -25.57
CA LEU A 351 6.38 -14.63 -26.56
C LEU A 351 5.41 -15.17 -27.61
N GLY A 352 4.41 -14.37 -27.95
CA GLY A 352 3.63 -14.56 -29.17
C GLY A 352 4.50 -14.38 -30.42
N ARG A 353 4.20 -15.15 -31.47
CA ARG A 353 4.96 -15.15 -32.74
C ARG A 353 4.11 -14.67 -33.92
N ALA A 354 2.90 -14.23 -33.65
CA ALA A 354 1.97 -13.62 -34.59
C ALA A 354 1.07 -12.62 -33.83
N THR A 355 0.39 -11.73 -34.54
CA THR A 355 -0.58 -10.81 -33.91
C THR A 355 -1.70 -11.57 -33.20
N ASN A 356 -2.00 -11.19 -31.97
CA ASN A 356 -2.96 -11.82 -31.08
C ASN A 356 -2.69 -13.32 -30.87
N ASP A 357 -1.43 -13.74 -30.69
CA ASP A 357 -1.08 -15.17 -30.64
C ASP A 357 -1.25 -15.79 -29.25
N VAL A 358 -1.03 -15.04 -28.17
CA VAL A 358 -1.26 -15.55 -26.81
C VAL A 358 -2.74 -15.95 -26.62
N GLY A 359 -2.93 -17.19 -26.17
CA GLY A 359 -4.22 -17.85 -25.94
C GLY A 359 -4.44 -18.23 -24.48
N GLY A 360 -4.94 -19.45 -24.27
CA GLY A 360 -5.13 -20.00 -22.92
C GLY A 360 -3.81 -20.25 -22.21
N LEU A 361 -3.81 -20.16 -20.89
CA LEU A 361 -2.67 -20.50 -20.05
C LEU A 361 -3.10 -21.33 -18.85
N ASP A 362 -2.16 -22.10 -18.31
CA ASP A 362 -2.31 -22.82 -17.05
C ASP A 362 -0.99 -22.76 -16.26
N TYR A 363 -1.06 -22.97 -14.95
CA TYR A 363 0.10 -22.91 -14.07
C TYR A 363 0.13 -24.08 -13.10
N ASP A 364 1.17 -24.91 -13.24
CA ASP A 364 1.50 -25.93 -12.27
C ASP A 364 2.28 -25.30 -11.12
N GLU A 365 1.56 -24.90 -10.06
CA GLU A 365 2.14 -24.31 -8.84
C GLU A 365 3.13 -25.24 -8.13
N THR A 366 3.01 -26.57 -8.31
CA THR A 366 3.86 -27.55 -7.63
C THR A 366 5.25 -27.62 -8.26
N ASN A 367 5.30 -27.57 -9.59
CA ASN A 367 6.55 -27.64 -10.34
C ASN A 367 7.02 -26.27 -10.88
N GLN A 368 6.29 -25.19 -10.55
CA GLN A 368 6.48 -23.83 -11.05
C GLN A 368 6.59 -23.76 -12.58
N ARG A 369 5.66 -24.45 -13.27
CA ARG A 369 5.64 -24.51 -14.74
C ARG A 369 4.45 -23.78 -15.30
N LEU A 370 4.73 -22.79 -16.14
CA LEU A 370 3.74 -22.07 -16.92
C LEU A 370 3.50 -22.80 -18.24
N VAL A 371 2.24 -23.06 -18.57
CA VAL A 371 1.84 -23.62 -19.87
C VAL A 371 1.05 -22.55 -20.61
N VAL A 372 1.48 -22.22 -21.83
CA VAL A 372 0.84 -21.17 -22.65
C VAL A 372 0.54 -21.72 -24.04
N GLY A 373 -0.73 -21.61 -24.45
CA GLY A 373 -1.13 -21.84 -25.82
C GLY A 373 -0.86 -20.60 -26.68
N LEU A 374 -0.11 -20.77 -27.76
CA LEU A 374 0.04 -19.80 -28.84
C LEU A 374 -0.91 -20.20 -29.96
N LYS A 375 -2.10 -19.58 -29.98
CA LYS A 375 -3.26 -20.06 -30.73
C LYS A 375 -3.15 -19.83 -32.25
N VAL A 376 -2.39 -18.82 -32.68
CA VAL A 376 -2.16 -18.53 -34.11
C VAL A 376 -0.98 -19.36 -34.61
N SER A 377 0.08 -19.47 -33.81
CA SER A 377 1.23 -20.33 -34.10
C SER A 377 0.90 -21.82 -33.99
N ASN A 378 -0.25 -22.18 -33.40
CA ASN A 378 -0.70 -23.54 -33.15
C ASN A 378 0.33 -24.38 -32.38
N VAL A 379 0.89 -23.80 -31.32
CA VAL A 379 1.85 -24.47 -30.43
C VAL A 379 1.48 -24.27 -28.96
N VAL A 380 1.89 -25.20 -28.11
CA VAL A 380 1.85 -25.05 -26.66
C VAL A 380 3.29 -24.96 -26.17
N VAL A 381 3.58 -23.92 -25.39
CA VAL A 381 4.88 -23.70 -24.78
C VAL A 381 4.77 -24.03 -23.30
N VAL A 382 5.69 -24.87 -22.81
CA VAL A 382 5.90 -25.06 -21.38
C VAL A 382 7.13 -24.26 -21.00
N PHE A 383 6.93 -23.26 -20.16
CA PHE A 383 7.98 -22.40 -19.64
C PHE A 383 8.19 -22.71 -18.17
N SER A 384 9.45 -22.94 -17.81
CA SER A 384 9.88 -23.03 -16.43
C SER A 384 10.97 -21.98 -16.28
N PRO A 385 10.86 -21.02 -15.35
CA PRO A 385 11.97 -20.16 -15.02
C PRO A 385 13.04 -21.09 -14.44
N GLU A 386 14.12 -21.29 -15.18
CA GLU A 386 15.31 -21.89 -14.59
C GLU A 386 15.75 -20.91 -13.52
N ALA A 387 15.85 -21.37 -12.26
CA ALA A 387 16.48 -20.58 -11.22
C ALA A 387 17.81 -20.13 -11.80
N GLY A 388 17.96 -18.82 -11.97
CA GLY A 388 19.21 -18.26 -12.42
C GLY A 388 20.27 -18.65 -11.40
N THR A 389 21.00 -19.73 -11.67
CA THR A 389 22.44 -19.64 -11.52
C THR A 389 22.78 -18.43 -12.38
N THR A 390 22.96 -17.27 -11.77
CA THR A 390 23.99 -16.38 -12.29
C THR A 390 25.18 -17.32 -12.46
N SER A 391 25.50 -17.80 -13.66
CA SER A 391 26.74 -18.55 -13.82
C SER A 391 27.80 -17.62 -13.26
N PRO A 392 28.42 -17.95 -12.11
CA PRO A 392 29.49 -17.11 -11.64
C PRO A 392 30.50 -17.04 -12.78
N ILE A 393 31.20 -15.91 -12.90
CA ILE A 393 32.08 -15.59 -14.05
C ILE A 393 33.14 -16.70 -14.29
N PHE A 394 33.29 -17.63 -13.34
CA PHE A 394 34.08 -18.85 -13.38
C PHE A 394 33.24 -20.05 -12.92
N ASP A 395 32.47 -20.68 -13.81
CA ASP A 395 31.76 -21.95 -13.58
C ASP A 395 31.97 -22.83 -14.82
N PHE A 396 33.03 -23.63 -14.80
CA PHE A 396 33.53 -24.43 -15.92
C PHE A 396 32.81 -25.78 -16.04
N ASP A 397 32.18 -26.29 -14.98
CA ASP A 397 31.44 -27.55 -14.99
C ASP A 397 29.91 -27.41 -15.04
N GLY A 398 29.40 -26.18 -14.88
CA GLY A 398 27.99 -25.84 -15.06
C GLY A 398 27.12 -26.26 -13.88
N ASP A 399 27.70 -26.46 -12.69
CA ASP A 399 26.98 -26.87 -11.49
C ASP A 399 26.37 -25.69 -10.69
N GLY A 400 26.58 -24.46 -11.16
CA GLY A 400 26.05 -23.24 -10.55
C GLY A 400 26.90 -22.68 -9.41
N LYS A 401 28.13 -23.17 -9.18
CA LYS A 401 29.07 -22.64 -8.18
C LYS A 401 30.30 -22.01 -8.82
N THR A 402 30.97 -21.13 -8.07
CA THR A 402 32.24 -20.54 -8.52
C THR A 402 33.36 -21.57 -8.44
N ASP A 403 33.99 -21.86 -9.57
CA ASP A 403 35.19 -22.66 -9.70
C ASP A 403 36.47 -21.90 -9.35
N ILE A 404 37.40 -22.61 -8.72
CA ILE A 404 38.78 -22.14 -8.51
C ILE A 404 39.63 -22.49 -9.73
N SER A 405 40.24 -21.49 -10.37
CA SER A 405 41.33 -21.69 -11.32
C SER A 405 42.68 -21.60 -10.62
N VAL A 406 43.50 -22.66 -10.68
CA VAL A 406 44.90 -22.62 -10.23
C VAL A 406 45.81 -22.35 -11.41
N PHE A 407 46.40 -21.16 -11.47
CA PHE A 407 47.42 -20.83 -12.46
C PHE A 407 48.79 -21.35 -11.99
N ARG A 408 49.40 -22.26 -12.77
CA ARG A 408 50.79 -22.70 -12.57
C ARG A 408 51.67 -22.05 -13.64
N PRO A 409 52.43 -20.98 -13.32
CA PRO A 409 53.37 -20.40 -14.27
C PRO A 409 54.44 -21.41 -14.65
N VAL A 410 54.62 -21.64 -15.95
CA VAL A 410 55.68 -22.50 -16.47
C VAL A 410 57.01 -21.78 -16.34
N GLY A 411 57.81 -22.14 -15.33
CA GLY A 411 59.18 -21.60 -15.15
C GLY A 411 59.69 -21.45 -13.72
N GLY A 412 58.88 -21.71 -12.69
CA GLY A 412 59.31 -21.64 -11.30
C GLY A 412 59.92 -22.96 -10.81
N SER A 413 61.23 -23.13 -10.92
CA SER A 413 61.96 -24.13 -10.14
C SER A 413 62.01 -23.70 -8.67
N GLY A 414 61.14 -24.26 -7.83
CA GLY A 414 61.18 -24.01 -6.38
C GLY A 414 60.05 -24.69 -5.57
N SER A 415 60.41 -25.81 -4.93
CA SER A 415 59.81 -26.46 -3.75
C SER A 415 58.28 -26.57 -3.64
N GLU A 416 57.79 -27.82 -3.77
CA GLU A 416 56.48 -28.28 -3.32
C GLU A 416 56.35 -28.15 -1.79
N TRP A 417 55.19 -27.69 -1.31
CA TRP A 417 54.68 -27.89 0.05
C TRP A 417 53.34 -28.61 -0.04
#